data_AF-A8S534-F1
#
_entry.id   AF-A8S534-F1
#
_cell.length_a   1.000
_cell.length_b   1.000
_cell.length_c   1.000
_cell.angle_alpha   90.00
_cell.angle_beta   90.00
_cell.angle_gamma   90.00
#
_symmetry.space_group_name_H-M   'P 1'
#
loop_
_entity.id
_entity.type
_entity.pdbx_description
1 polymer ?
#
loop_
_entity_poly.entity_id
_entity_poly.type
_entity_poly.pdbx_seq_one_letter_code
_entity_poly.pdbx_strand_id
1 'polypeptide(L)'
;MGQKRWHPDLEPDDFMIETGNLTEDLCQFARIYMKKVTPEFVKLSLGLRTPELAEDTREGILAIPQVFKTGVTAYFRKMYEKGKLISDDYESMAMMFLSLNFGFVFFKASFGSGLTEMKADEYIIKMGRCVCPWSGQVNA
;
A
#
# COMPACT_ATOMS: atom_id res chain seq x y z
N MET A 1 -8.14 5.38 25.94
CA MET A 1 -7.37 5.99 24.83
C MET A 1 -6.08 5.17 24.67
N GLY A 2 -5.85 4.49 23.54
CA GLY A 2 -4.60 3.72 23.39
C GLY A 2 -4.49 2.73 22.21
N GLN A 3 -5.58 2.37 21.52
CA GLN A 3 -5.55 1.31 20.49
C GLN A 3 -5.02 1.75 19.10
N LYS A 4 -5.06 3.05 18.77
CA LYS A 4 -4.70 3.55 17.41
C LYS A 4 -3.22 3.36 17.03
N ARG A 5 -2.33 3.02 17.97
CA ARG A 5 -0.90 2.85 17.70
C ARG A 5 -0.55 1.46 17.14
N TRP A 6 -1.42 0.47 17.37
CA TRP A 6 -1.10 -0.94 17.14
C TRP A 6 -2.06 -1.63 16.16
N HIS A 7 -3.16 -0.97 15.80
CA HIS A 7 -4.09 -1.42 14.77
C HIS A 7 -4.23 -0.30 13.74
N PRO A 8 -3.68 -0.46 12.52
CA PRO A 8 -3.89 0.52 11.47
C PRO A 8 -5.37 0.57 11.14
N ASP A 9 -5.94 1.76 11.27
CA ASP A 9 -7.33 2.07 10.96
C ASP A 9 -7.49 2.25 9.44
N LEU A 10 -7.10 1.23 8.67
CA LEU A 10 -7.14 1.23 7.21
C LEU A 10 -8.49 0.69 6.77
N GLU A 11 -9.24 1.49 6.02
CA GLU A 11 -10.59 1.17 5.58
C GLU A 11 -10.69 1.25 4.05
N PRO A 12 -11.63 0.53 3.42
CA PRO A 12 -11.84 0.65 1.97
C PRO A 12 -12.09 2.08 1.50
N ASP A 13 -12.77 2.89 2.31
CA ASP A 13 -13.13 4.29 2.01
C ASP A 13 -11.90 5.21 1.86
N ASP A 14 -10.76 4.83 2.42
CA ASP A 14 -9.49 5.54 2.21
C ASP A 14 -9.06 5.60 0.74
N PHE A 15 -9.53 4.64 -0.08
CA PHE A 15 -9.20 4.52 -1.50
C PHE A 15 -10.30 5.06 -2.41
N MET A 16 -11.34 5.69 -1.84
CA MET A 16 -12.51 6.18 -2.58
C MET A 16 -12.40 7.67 -2.96
N ILE A 17 -11.48 8.41 -2.34
CA ILE A 17 -11.19 9.81 -2.67
C ILE A 17 -10.10 9.85 -3.74
N GLU A 18 -10.53 9.89 -5.02
CA GLU A 18 -9.67 9.97 -6.21
C GLU A 18 -9.85 11.30 -6.97
N THR A 19 -8.77 11.80 -7.59
CA THR A 19 -8.77 12.89 -8.55
C THR A 19 -9.07 12.40 -9.97
N GLY A 20 -8.92 11.10 -10.23
CA GLY A 20 -9.03 10.48 -11.56
C GLY A 20 -7.73 10.54 -12.36
N ASN A 21 -6.64 11.03 -11.78
CA ASN A 21 -5.30 10.92 -12.31
C ASN A 21 -4.59 9.72 -11.66
N LEU A 22 -4.35 8.68 -12.47
CA LEU A 22 -3.81 7.41 -11.99
C LEU A 22 -2.59 7.57 -11.08
N THR A 23 -1.60 8.37 -11.49
CA THR A 23 -0.35 8.52 -10.75
C THR A 23 -0.55 9.29 -9.45
N GLU A 24 -1.38 10.34 -9.47
CA GLU A 24 -1.68 11.15 -8.29
C GLU A 24 -2.44 10.33 -7.24
N ASP A 25 -3.46 9.59 -7.68
CA ASP A 25 -4.28 8.73 -6.83
C ASP A 25 -3.46 7.62 -6.20
N LEU A 26 -2.59 6.95 -6.98
CA LEU A 26 -1.68 5.95 -6.43
C LEU A 26 -0.70 6.55 -5.43
N CYS A 27 -0.13 7.73 -5.70
CA CYS A 27 0.71 8.42 -4.72
C CYS A 27 -0.06 8.75 -3.43
N GLN A 28 -1.33 9.15 -3.54
CA GLN A 28 -2.19 9.40 -2.38
C GLN A 28 -2.46 8.12 -1.58
N PHE A 29 -2.79 7.02 -2.26
CA PHE A 29 -3.02 5.73 -1.60
C PHE A 29 -1.78 5.23 -0.88
N ALA A 30 -0.60 5.39 -1.48
CA ALA A 30 0.68 5.10 -0.85
C ALA A 30 0.93 5.93 0.41
N ARG A 31 0.63 7.25 0.37
CA ARG A 31 0.74 8.11 1.56
C ARG A 31 -0.20 7.66 2.67
N ILE A 32 -1.45 7.35 2.34
CA ILE A 32 -2.41 6.86 3.33
C ILE A 32 -1.93 5.55 3.94
N TYR A 33 -1.49 4.62 3.11
CA TYR A 33 -0.95 3.34 3.56
C TYR A 33 0.26 3.51 4.47
N MET A 34 1.29 4.26 4.06
CA MET A 34 2.50 4.43 4.88
C MET A 34 2.27 5.28 6.13
N LYS A 35 1.22 6.11 6.16
CA LYS A 35 0.80 6.83 7.37
C LYS A 35 0.12 5.91 8.38
N LYS A 36 -0.66 4.93 7.91
CA LYS A 36 -1.45 4.03 8.75
C LYS A 36 -0.65 2.76 9.12
N VAL A 37 0.00 2.14 8.15
CA VAL A 37 0.89 0.98 8.30
C VAL A 37 2.30 1.48 8.58
N THR A 38 2.60 1.68 9.86
CA THR A 38 3.87 2.25 10.30
C THR A 38 4.95 1.18 10.53
N PRO A 39 6.24 1.57 10.56
CA PRO A 39 7.31 0.65 10.95
C PRO A 39 7.10 -0.01 12.32
N GLU A 40 6.51 0.70 13.28
CA GLU A 40 6.17 0.16 14.61
C GLU A 40 5.10 -0.93 14.53
N PHE A 41 4.07 -0.71 13.71
CA PHE A 41 3.05 -1.73 13.45
C PHE A 41 3.66 -2.97 12.82
N VAL A 42 4.53 -2.79 11.82
CA VAL A 42 5.19 -3.93 11.16
C VAL A 42 6.04 -4.71 12.17
N LYS A 43 6.85 -4.04 13.00
CA LYS A 43 7.63 -4.70 14.08
C LYS A 43 6.73 -5.51 15.01
N LEU A 44 5.62 -4.95 15.46
CA LEU A 44 4.65 -5.67 16.30
C LEU A 44 4.10 -6.89 15.55
N SER A 45 3.65 -6.73 14.32
CA SER A 45 3.07 -7.83 13.53
C SER A 45 4.06 -8.97 13.29
N LEU A 46 5.37 -8.68 13.21
CA LEU A 46 6.41 -9.70 13.12
C LEU A 46 6.61 -10.42 14.46
N GLY A 47 6.60 -9.69 15.58
CA GLY A 47 6.69 -10.29 16.92
C GLY A 47 5.46 -11.13 17.29
N LEU A 48 4.29 -10.85 16.71
CA LEU A 48 3.08 -11.65 16.90
C LEU A 48 3.08 -12.95 16.09
N ARG A 49 4.03 -13.15 15.17
CA ARG A 49 4.19 -14.38 14.37
C ARG A 49 5.08 -15.43 15.05
N THR A 50 5.32 -15.33 16.36
CA THR A 50 5.93 -16.44 17.09
C THR A 50 5.02 -17.67 17.05
N PRO A 51 5.55 -18.90 17.11
CA PRO A 51 4.74 -20.11 17.00
C PRO A 51 3.54 -20.14 17.94
N GLU A 52 3.66 -19.53 19.12
CA GLU A 52 2.64 -19.49 20.17
C GLU A 52 1.48 -18.54 19.84
N LEU A 53 1.71 -17.49 19.06
CA LEU A 53 0.73 -16.42 18.78
C LEU A 53 0.29 -16.38 17.31
N ALA A 54 0.95 -17.16 16.45
CA ALA A 54 0.79 -17.08 15.00
C ALA A 54 -0.64 -17.40 14.56
N GLU A 55 -1.28 -18.46 15.09
CA GLU A 55 -2.65 -18.82 14.69
C GLU A 55 -3.66 -17.75 15.09
N ASP A 56 -3.58 -17.26 16.33
CA ASP A 56 -4.52 -16.28 16.92
C ASP A 56 -4.43 -14.89 16.25
N THR A 57 -3.24 -14.54 15.74
CA THR A 57 -2.98 -13.19 15.19
C THR A 57 -2.99 -13.16 13.65
N ARG A 58 -3.02 -14.32 12.99
CA ARG A 58 -2.94 -14.46 11.53
C ARG A 58 -4.00 -13.65 10.81
N GLU A 59 -5.26 -13.76 11.24
CA GLU A 59 -6.39 -13.13 10.55
C GLU A 59 -6.33 -11.60 10.63
N GLY A 60 -6.04 -11.06 11.80
CA GLY A 60 -5.88 -9.60 11.99
C GLY A 60 -4.70 -9.04 11.20
N ILE A 61 -3.58 -9.77 11.15
CA ILE A 61 -2.41 -9.38 10.35
C ILE A 61 -2.71 -9.44 8.84
N LEU A 62 -3.48 -10.44 8.38
CA LEU A 62 -3.87 -10.60 6.99
C LEU A 62 -4.89 -9.56 6.53
N ALA A 63 -5.80 -9.13 7.42
CA ALA A 63 -6.86 -8.18 7.09
C ALA A 63 -6.33 -6.87 6.50
N ILE A 64 -5.17 -6.40 6.95
CA ILE A 64 -4.60 -5.10 6.55
C ILE A 64 -4.13 -5.09 5.09
N PRO A 65 -3.21 -5.99 4.65
CA PRO A 65 -2.88 -6.10 3.23
C PRO A 65 -4.10 -6.47 2.39
N GLN A 66 -5.07 -7.21 2.94
CA GLN A 66 -6.30 -7.56 2.23
C GLN A 66 -7.19 -6.35 1.93
N VAL A 67 -7.42 -5.46 2.91
CA VAL A 67 -8.19 -4.21 2.71
C VAL A 67 -7.54 -3.34 1.64
N PHE A 68 -6.22 -3.17 1.71
CA PHE A 68 -5.49 -2.39 0.70
C PHE A 68 -5.61 -3.02 -0.70
N LYS A 69 -5.35 -4.33 -0.82
CA LYS A 69 -5.47 -5.04 -2.10
C LYS A 69 -6.86 -4.87 -2.69
N THR A 70 -7.90 -5.16 -1.90
CA THR A 70 -9.30 -5.07 -2.35
C THR A 70 -9.66 -3.65 -2.79
N GLY A 71 -9.29 -2.62 -2.03
CA GLY A 71 -9.56 -1.22 -2.39
C GLY A 71 -8.87 -0.81 -3.70
N VAL A 72 -7.57 -1.12 -3.83
CA VAL A 72 -6.79 -0.79 -5.03
C VAL A 72 -7.26 -1.57 -6.26
N THR A 73 -7.62 -2.85 -6.12
CA THR A 73 -8.20 -3.65 -7.21
C THR A 73 -9.51 -3.04 -7.72
N ALA A 74 -10.39 -2.61 -6.82
CA ALA A 74 -11.65 -1.95 -7.19
C ALA A 74 -11.41 -0.62 -7.93
N TYR A 75 -10.43 0.15 -7.45
CA TYR A 75 -10.01 1.39 -8.12
C TYR A 75 -9.43 1.12 -9.53
N PHE A 76 -8.56 0.12 -9.70
CA PHE A 76 -8.01 -0.22 -11.01
C PHE A 76 -9.07 -0.62 -12.01
N ARG A 77 -10.08 -1.40 -11.60
CA ARG A 77 -11.24 -1.71 -12.44
C ARG A 77 -11.93 -0.44 -12.94
N LYS A 78 -12.23 0.50 -12.03
CA LYS A 78 -12.84 1.80 -12.36
C LYS A 78 -11.98 2.62 -13.33
N MET A 79 -10.66 2.60 -13.18
CA MET A 79 -9.75 3.34 -14.06
C MET A 79 -9.63 2.70 -15.45
N TYR A 80 -9.69 1.38 -15.54
CA TYR A 80 -9.73 0.69 -16.83
C TYR A 80 -11.03 0.97 -17.60
N GLU A 81 -12.19 0.93 -16.90
CA GLU A 81 -13.48 1.29 -17.49
C GLU A 81 -13.50 2.74 -18.03
N LYS A 82 -12.72 3.65 -17.43
CA LYS A 82 -12.51 5.03 -17.90
C LYS A 82 -11.44 5.15 -19.01
N GLY A 83 -10.82 4.07 -19.46
CA GLY A 83 -9.73 4.06 -20.44
C GLY A 83 -8.41 4.65 -19.92
N LYS A 84 -8.22 4.71 -18.60
CA LYS A 84 -7.04 5.31 -17.95
C LYS A 84 -5.96 4.29 -17.60
N LEU A 85 -6.24 2.99 -17.70
CA LEU A 85 -5.32 1.90 -17.35
C LEU A 85 -5.03 1.05 -18.59
N ILE A 86 -3.77 0.60 -18.76
CA ILE A 86 -3.37 -0.20 -19.93
C ILE A 86 -3.72 -1.69 -19.86
N SER A 87 -3.94 -2.22 -18.65
CA SER A 87 -4.11 -3.64 -18.39
C SER A 87 -5.36 -3.88 -17.57
N ASP A 88 -6.03 -5.01 -17.82
CA ASP A 88 -7.18 -5.52 -17.10
C ASP A 88 -6.80 -6.51 -15.98
N ASP A 89 -5.50 -6.78 -15.76
CA ASP A 89 -5.00 -7.63 -14.69
C ASP A 89 -4.90 -6.87 -13.35
N TYR A 90 -6.06 -6.44 -12.86
CA TYR A 90 -6.18 -5.58 -11.68
C TYR A 90 -5.61 -6.20 -10.40
N GLU A 91 -5.72 -7.52 -10.25
CA GLU A 91 -5.24 -8.20 -9.06
C GLU A 91 -3.71 -8.23 -9.02
N SER A 92 -3.05 -8.60 -10.12
CA SER A 92 -1.59 -8.55 -10.20
C SER A 92 -1.07 -7.13 -10.02
N MET A 93 -1.71 -6.13 -10.62
CA MET A 93 -1.34 -4.72 -10.44
C MET A 93 -1.48 -4.27 -8.98
N ALA A 94 -2.59 -4.63 -8.32
CA ALA A 94 -2.79 -4.30 -6.91
C ALA A 94 -1.77 -5.00 -6.01
N MET A 95 -1.42 -6.26 -6.30
CA MET A 95 -0.40 -7.00 -5.57
C MET A 95 0.99 -6.42 -5.76
N MET A 96 1.38 -6.02 -6.96
CA MET A 96 2.64 -5.31 -7.21
C MET A 96 2.69 -4.01 -6.42
N PHE A 97 1.62 -3.22 -6.48
CA PHE A 97 1.54 -1.95 -5.78
C PHE A 97 1.58 -2.11 -4.25
N LEU A 98 0.83 -3.07 -3.71
CA LEU A 98 0.90 -3.45 -2.29
C LEU A 98 2.32 -3.86 -1.90
N SER A 99 2.99 -4.68 -2.71
CA SER A 99 4.33 -5.18 -2.42
C SER A 99 5.38 -4.06 -2.38
N LEU A 100 5.28 -3.08 -3.28
CA LEU A 100 6.15 -1.88 -3.27
C LEU A 100 5.98 -1.11 -1.95
N ASN A 101 4.74 -0.83 -1.57
CA ASN A 101 4.44 -0.07 -0.36
C ASN A 101 4.80 -0.81 0.92
N PHE A 102 4.35 -2.06 1.06
CA PHE A 102 4.64 -2.90 2.21
C PHE A 102 6.14 -3.16 2.34
N GLY A 103 6.82 -3.46 1.24
CA GLY A 103 8.27 -3.69 1.23
C GLY A 103 9.05 -2.50 1.77
N PHE A 104 8.71 -1.28 1.36
CA PHE A 104 9.38 -0.09 1.88
C PHE A 104 9.19 0.08 3.40
N VAL A 105 7.96 -0.04 3.91
CA VAL A 105 7.68 0.04 5.35
C VAL A 105 8.39 -1.08 6.10
N PHE A 106 8.36 -2.30 5.58
CA PHE A 106 9.02 -3.46 6.17
C PHE A 106 10.53 -3.27 6.26
N PHE A 107 11.18 -2.77 5.21
CA PHE A 107 12.62 -2.52 5.24
C PHE A 107 12.99 -1.42 6.21
N LYS A 108 12.20 -0.34 6.30
CA LYS A 108 12.39 0.71 7.32
C LYS A 108 12.20 0.18 8.73
N ALA A 109 11.21 -0.70 8.94
CA ALA A 109 10.98 -1.37 10.22
C ALA A 109 12.18 -2.25 10.60
N SER A 110 12.71 -3.01 9.66
CA SER A 110 13.76 -4.00 9.92
C SER A 110 15.15 -3.39 10.10
N PHE A 111 15.48 -2.37 9.29
CA PHE A 111 16.86 -1.89 9.14
C PHE A 111 17.04 -0.38 9.41
N GLY A 112 15.96 0.36 9.68
CA GLY A 112 16.02 1.81 9.83
C GLY A 112 16.60 2.48 8.58
N SER A 113 17.66 3.28 8.75
CA SER A 113 18.39 3.90 7.63
C SER A 113 19.53 3.04 7.07
N GLY A 114 19.80 1.86 7.63
CA GLY A 114 20.94 1.02 7.23
C GLY A 114 20.84 0.43 5.82
N LEU A 115 19.62 0.29 5.28
CA LEU A 115 19.41 -0.13 3.88
C LEU A 115 19.30 1.06 2.91
N THR A 116 18.66 2.14 3.36
CA THR A 116 18.48 3.36 2.57
C THR A 116 18.11 4.53 3.48
N GLU A 117 18.66 5.72 3.19
CA GLU A 117 18.29 6.97 3.86
C GLU A 117 17.02 7.63 3.30
N MET A 118 16.48 7.10 2.19
CA MET A 118 15.32 7.64 1.51
C MET A 118 14.12 7.81 2.45
N LYS A 119 13.46 8.96 2.40
CA LYS A 119 12.24 9.23 3.20
C LYS A 119 11.00 8.70 2.48
N ALA A 120 9.91 8.46 3.22
CA ALA A 120 8.67 7.94 2.67
C ALA A 120 8.13 8.79 1.51
N ASP A 121 8.06 10.11 1.66
CA ASP A 121 7.58 11.00 0.58
C ASP A 121 8.45 10.93 -0.67
N GLU A 122 9.77 10.84 -0.51
CA GLU A 122 10.69 10.70 -1.63
C GLU A 122 10.47 9.37 -2.36
N TYR A 123 10.32 8.27 -1.60
CA TYR A 123 10.01 6.96 -2.14
C TYR A 123 8.69 6.97 -2.91
N ILE A 124 7.63 7.55 -2.33
CA ILE A 124 6.30 7.62 -2.94
C ILE A 124 6.34 8.38 -4.26
N ILE A 125 7.03 9.52 -4.33
CA ILE A 125 7.17 10.30 -5.57
C ILE A 125 7.92 9.49 -6.64
N LYS A 126 9.01 8.83 -6.27
CA LYS A 126 9.81 8.01 -7.20
C LYS A 126 9.04 6.78 -7.68
N MET A 127 8.37 6.08 -6.77
CA MET A 127 7.48 4.96 -7.09
C MET A 127 6.34 5.39 -8.01
N GLY A 128 5.73 6.55 -7.77
CA GLY A 128 4.71 7.15 -8.64
C GLY A 128 5.17 7.26 -10.11
N ARG A 129 6.42 7.67 -10.33
CA ARG A 129 7.01 7.72 -11.68
C ARG A 129 7.21 6.33 -12.28
N CYS A 130 7.54 5.33 -11.47
CA CYS A 130 7.69 3.94 -11.92
C CYS A 130 6.35 3.29 -12.31
N VAL A 131 5.24 3.69 -11.68
CA VAL A 131 3.89 3.20 -12.02
C VAL A 131 3.18 4.06 -13.07
N CYS A 132 3.73 5.22 -13.44
CA CYS A 132 3.21 6.08 -14.51
C CYS A 132 2.95 5.33 -15.84
N PRO A 133 3.80 4.39 -16.30
CA PRO A 133 3.55 3.60 -17.50
C PRO A 133 2.29 2.71 -17.43
N TRP A 134 1.68 2.52 -16.26
CA TRP A 134 0.40 1.82 -16.14
C TRP A 134 -0.77 2.66 -16.65
N SER A 135 -0.56 3.97 -16.80
CA SER A 135 -1.57 4.84 -17.38
C SER A 135 -1.68 4.60 -18.88
N GLY A 136 -2.91 4.57 -19.40
CA GLY A 136 -3.22 4.49 -20.83
C GLY A 136 -2.81 5.71 -21.64
N GLN A 137 -2.17 6.70 -21.01
CA GLN A 137 -1.62 7.87 -21.68
C GLN A 137 -0.26 7.52 -22.28
N VAL A 138 -0.29 6.90 -23.47
CA VAL A 138 0.83 7.00 -24.39
C VAL A 138 1.07 8.49 -24.63
N ASN A 139 2.31 8.96 -24.46
CA ASN A 139 2.74 10.34 -24.68
C ASN A 139 1.88 11.05 -25.76
N ALA A 140 1.09 12.03 -25.34
CA ALA A 140 0.45 12.97 -26.25
C ALA A 140 1.48 13.97 -26.78
#